data_AF-A0A934EHN9-F1
#
_entry.id   AF-A0A934EHN9-F1
#
_cell.length_a   1.000
_cell.length_b   1.000
_cell.length_c   1.000
_cell.angle_alpha   90.00
_cell.angle_beta   90.00
_cell.angle_gamma   90.00
#
_symmetry.space_group_name_H-M   'P 1'
#
loop_
_entity.id
_entity.type
_entity.pdbx_description
1 polymer ?
#
loop_
_entity_poly.entity_id
_entity_poly.type
_entity_poly.pdbx_seq_one_letter_code
_entity_poly.pdbx_strand_id
1 'polypeptide(L)'
;MKKIFIMTAAVAIGLILVISYADSDPGNIRTTKHNLSSGGGQTVRAIGETQICVFCHTPHKSLTDGPLWNHTMSTRTTYSVYTSGTLLSTPSNPPDGDSRLCLSCHDGDRPIGDVLNIGGQSMVIPMTSTYMPVGPNNFGDNIMAHHPVSIEISQCLKDCKANNPTRGCPSLSVDWKLAASIAPAYLKKTTNQFNNIAACSAYCGAFDHPGTGVQCSSCHDAHSQNGMFLRTGSAPAWSPPDYLDSICQACHTACP
;
A
#
# COMPACT_ATOMS: atom_id res chain seq x y z
N MET A 1 -37.57 -32.50 -48.18
CA MET A 1 -36.89 -33.16 -47.04
C MET A 1 -35.38 -32.86 -46.89
N LYS A 2 -34.75 -31.97 -47.69
CA LYS A 2 -33.31 -31.63 -47.56
C LYS A 2 -32.99 -30.19 -47.14
N LYS A 3 -34.00 -29.30 -47.04
CA LYS A 3 -33.79 -27.86 -46.76
C LYS A 3 -34.11 -27.43 -45.32
N ILE A 4 -34.69 -28.31 -44.51
CA ILE A 4 -35.12 -28.00 -43.13
C ILE A 4 -34.01 -28.28 -42.10
N PHE A 5 -33.00 -29.10 -42.44
CA PHE A 5 -31.91 -29.44 -41.52
C PHE A 5 -30.80 -28.38 -41.38
N ILE A 6 -30.82 -27.32 -42.19
CA ILE A 6 -29.74 -26.33 -42.18
C ILE A 6 -30.06 -25.14 -41.25
N MET A 7 -31.34 -24.88 -40.94
CA MET A 7 -31.71 -23.74 -40.08
C MET A 7 -31.67 -24.03 -38.58
N THR A 8 -31.62 -25.29 -38.14
CA THR A 8 -31.46 -25.63 -36.72
C THR A 8 -30.02 -25.64 -36.26
N ALA A 9 -29.04 -25.73 -37.18
CA ALA A 9 -27.62 -25.63 -36.83
C ALA A 9 -27.15 -24.18 -36.61
N ALA A 10 -27.82 -23.18 -37.22
CA ALA A 10 -27.42 -21.78 -37.11
C ALA A 10 -27.86 -21.11 -35.80
N VAL A 11 -28.89 -21.62 -35.11
CA VAL A 11 -29.37 -21.08 -33.83
C VAL A 11 -28.65 -21.72 -32.63
N ALA A 12 -28.10 -22.93 -32.80
CA ALA A 12 -27.37 -23.64 -31.74
C ALA A 12 -25.88 -23.23 -31.62
N ILE A 13 -25.30 -22.57 -32.63
CA ILE A 13 -23.89 -22.13 -32.63
C ILE A 13 -23.74 -20.68 -32.11
N GLY A 14 -24.83 -19.92 -31.99
CA GLY A 14 -24.82 -18.53 -31.55
C GLY A 14 -24.83 -18.28 -30.03
N LEU A 15 -24.85 -19.33 -29.18
CA LEU A 15 -25.13 -19.18 -27.74
C LEU A 15 -24.02 -19.65 -26.79
N ILE A 16 -22.80 -19.92 -27.24
CA ILE A 16 -21.70 -20.28 -26.32
C ILE A 16 -20.39 -19.64 -26.77
N LEU A 17 -20.35 -18.31 -26.68
CA LEU A 17 -19.12 -17.55 -26.45
C LEU A 17 -19.42 -16.51 -25.38
N VAL A 18 -19.85 -16.99 -24.21
CA VAL A 18 -19.50 -16.29 -22.98
C VAL A 18 -18.00 -16.54 -22.85
N ILE A 19 -17.20 -15.65 -23.43
CA ILE A 19 -15.82 -15.49 -23.02
C ILE A 19 -15.96 -15.12 -21.55
N SER A 20 -15.79 -16.11 -20.67
CA SER A 20 -15.40 -15.84 -19.31
C SER A 20 -14.11 -15.05 -19.45
N TYR A 21 -14.22 -13.73 -19.41
CA TYR A 21 -13.17 -12.95 -18.81
C TYR A 21 -13.07 -13.55 -17.42
N ALA A 22 -12.14 -14.49 -17.25
CA ALA A 22 -11.52 -14.66 -15.97
C ALA A 22 -11.01 -13.27 -15.67
N ASP A 23 -11.81 -12.51 -14.91
CA ASP A 23 -11.31 -11.37 -14.20
C ASP A 23 -10.13 -11.95 -13.45
N SER A 24 -8.93 -11.63 -13.92
CA SER A 24 -7.72 -11.96 -13.21
C SER A 24 -7.83 -11.14 -11.94
N ASP A 25 -8.47 -11.72 -10.91
CA ASP A 25 -8.69 -11.08 -9.62
C ASP A 25 -7.35 -10.46 -9.21
N PRO A 26 -7.20 -9.12 -9.28
CA PRO A 26 -5.89 -8.49 -9.13
C PRO A 26 -5.32 -8.66 -7.73
N GLY A 27 -6.10 -9.22 -6.80
CA GLY A 27 -5.61 -9.64 -5.50
C GLY A 27 -6.63 -10.48 -4.75
N ASN A 28 -6.40 -11.79 -4.71
CA ASN A 28 -7.23 -12.68 -3.90
C ASN A 28 -6.73 -12.67 -2.45
N ILE A 29 -7.37 -11.80 -1.65
CA ILE A 29 -7.16 -11.63 -0.21
C ILE A 29 -7.31 -12.93 0.58
N ARG A 30 -8.08 -13.92 0.09
CA ARG A 30 -8.45 -15.15 0.83
C ARG A 30 -7.25 -15.99 1.22
N THR A 31 -6.16 -15.91 0.48
CA THR A 31 -4.92 -16.68 0.72
C THR A 31 -3.84 -15.85 1.42
N THR A 32 -4.11 -14.59 1.72
CA THR A 32 -3.14 -13.66 2.33
C THR A 32 -3.12 -13.75 3.86
N LYS A 33 -2.15 -13.07 4.50
CA LYS A 33 -2.16 -12.87 5.95
C LYS A 33 -3.31 -11.98 6.43
N HIS A 34 -3.87 -11.15 5.56
CA HIS A 34 -4.98 -10.25 5.85
C HIS A 34 -6.35 -10.92 5.68
N ASN A 35 -6.42 -12.21 5.34
CA ASN A 35 -7.65 -12.98 5.57
C ASN A 35 -7.82 -13.25 7.06
N LEU A 36 -8.40 -12.27 7.74
CA LEU A 36 -8.68 -12.28 9.18
C LEU A 36 -10.00 -13.00 9.53
N SER A 37 -10.73 -13.53 8.55
CA SER A 37 -11.96 -14.29 8.83
C SER A 37 -11.66 -15.59 9.61
N SER A 38 -12.67 -16.14 10.27
CA SER A 38 -12.59 -17.40 11.01
C SER A 38 -12.20 -18.61 10.15
N GLY A 39 -12.50 -18.54 8.84
CA GLY A 39 -12.08 -19.52 7.84
C GLY A 39 -10.65 -19.30 7.30
N GLY A 40 -9.96 -18.24 7.73
CA GLY A 40 -8.58 -17.97 7.34
C GLY A 40 -7.60 -18.98 7.95
N GLY A 41 -6.60 -19.42 7.18
CA GLY A 41 -5.57 -20.35 7.64
C GLY A 41 -4.49 -19.74 8.54
N GLN A 42 -4.67 -18.49 8.99
CA GLN A 42 -3.65 -17.73 9.71
C GLN A 42 -3.78 -17.87 11.23
N THR A 43 -2.70 -17.60 11.95
CA THR A 43 -2.65 -17.66 13.42
C THR A 43 -3.47 -16.55 14.07
N VAL A 44 -3.39 -15.34 13.51
CA VAL A 44 -4.22 -14.20 13.86
C VAL A 44 -5.44 -14.19 12.94
N ARG A 45 -6.62 -14.45 13.50
CA ARG A 45 -7.90 -14.47 12.79
C ARG A 45 -9.05 -14.29 13.76
N ALA A 46 -10.25 -14.06 13.25
CA ALA A 46 -11.46 -14.01 14.04
C ALA A 46 -11.86 -15.39 14.57
N ILE A 47 -12.51 -15.39 15.74
CA ILE A 47 -13.05 -16.62 16.33
C ILE A 47 -14.31 -17.08 15.59
N GLY A 48 -15.16 -16.13 15.19
CA GLY A 48 -16.46 -16.44 14.56
C GLY A 48 -16.78 -15.65 13.28
N GLU A 49 -16.17 -14.49 13.06
CA GLU A 49 -16.53 -13.64 11.91
C GLU A 49 -16.06 -14.23 10.58
N THR A 50 -16.98 -14.42 9.63
CA THR A 50 -16.70 -15.07 8.34
C THR A 50 -16.40 -14.11 7.20
N GLN A 51 -16.79 -12.84 7.31
CA GLN A 51 -16.53 -11.83 6.28
C GLN A 51 -15.05 -11.47 6.29
N ILE A 52 -14.45 -11.48 5.10
CA ILE A 52 -13.01 -11.23 4.97
C ILE A 52 -12.71 -9.73 4.96
N CYS A 53 -13.54 -8.95 4.27
CA CYS A 53 -13.28 -7.53 4.06
C CYS A 53 -13.69 -6.65 5.24
N VAL A 54 -14.53 -7.15 6.16
CA VAL A 54 -15.15 -6.33 7.22
C VAL A 54 -14.13 -5.68 8.15
N PHE A 55 -12.95 -6.26 8.30
CA PHE A 55 -11.87 -5.68 9.11
C PHE A 55 -11.28 -4.40 8.52
N CYS A 56 -11.41 -4.21 7.20
CA CYS A 56 -10.84 -3.07 6.48
C CYS A 56 -11.90 -2.19 5.82
N HIS A 57 -13.03 -2.77 5.40
CA HIS A 57 -14.03 -2.13 4.56
C HIS A 57 -15.45 -2.32 5.11
N THR A 58 -16.24 -1.25 5.10
CA THR A 58 -17.69 -1.28 5.37
C THR A 58 -18.43 -0.44 4.34
N PRO A 59 -19.51 -0.94 3.72
CA PRO A 59 -20.29 -0.15 2.76
C PRO A 59 -20.87 1.16 3.33
N HIS A 60 -21.08 1.22 4.66
CA HIS A 60 -21.70 2.36 5.32
C HIS A 60 -20.98 2.71 6.62
N LYS A 61 -21.03 3.99 7.02
CA LYS A 61 -20.41 4.51 8.26
C LYS A 61 -18.90 4.22 8.34
N SER A 62 -18.22 4.25 7.19
CA SER A 62 -16.77 4.16 7.10
C SER A 62 -16.11 5.50 7.35
N LEU A 63 -14.81 5.47 7.63
CA LEU A 63 -13.94 6.63 7.46
C LEU A 63 -13.65 6.89 5.97
N THR A 64 -13.30 8.14 5.66
CA THR A 64 -12.95 8.60 4.30
C THR A 64 -11.45 8.61 4.05
N ASP A 65 -10.65 8.18 5.02
CA ASP A 65 -9.19 8.13 4.96
C ASP A 65 -8.66 7.05 4.01
N GLY A 66 -9.51 6.11 3.60
CA GLY A 66 -9.31 5.14 2.54
C GLY A 66 -10.65 4.69 1.96
N PRO A 67 -10.67 3.83 0.93
CA PRO A 67 -11.91 3.34 0.35
C PRO A 67 -12.75 2.62 1.41
N LEU A 68 -13.80 3.26 1.91
CA LEU A 68 -14.73 2.67 2.85
C LEU A 68 -14.07 2.10 4.13
N TRP A 69 -13.03 2.76 4.64
CA TRP A 69 -12.21 2.25 5.76
C TRP A 69 -13.04 1.96 7.03
N ASN A 70 -12.95 0.74 7.55
CA ASN A 70 -13.77 0.25 8.66
C ASN A 70 -13.00 0.00 9.96
N HIS A 71 -11.69 0.25 10.01
CA HIS A 71 -10.92 0.04 11.23
C HIS A 71 -10.74 1.35 12.00
N THR A 72 -10.80 1.29 13.33
CA THR A 72 -10.59 2.47 14.17
C THR A 72 -9.15 2.96 14.07
N MET A 73 -8.94 4.24 13.76
CA MET A 73 -7.60 4.81 13.65
C MET A 73 -6.83 4.75 14.97
N SER A 74 -5.51 4.60 14.86
CA SER A 74 -4.60 4.76 15.99
C SER A 74 -4.76 6.13 16.65
N THR A 75 -4.69 6.15 17.97
CA THR A 75 -4.65 7.36 18.80
C THR A 75 -3.23 7.91 18.97
N ARG A 76 -2.22 7.20 18.47
CA ARG A 76 -0.82 7.59 18.56
C ARG A 76 -0.53 8.82 17.71
N THR A 77 -0.01 9.85 18.36
CA THR A 77 0.33 11.13 17.74
C THR A 77 1.81 11.29 17.43
N THR A 78 2.67 10.37 17.90
CA THR A 78 4.12 10.46 17.73
C THR A 78 4.75 9.10 17.44
N TYR A 79 5.72 9.12 16.53
CA TYR A 79 6.51 7.97 16.10
C TYR A 79 7.99 8.35 16.05
N SER A 80 8.87 7.37 16.25
CA SER A 80 10.26 7.44 15.82
C SER A 80 10.31 7.10 14.32
N VAL A 81 10.49 8.13 13.48
CA VAL A 81 10.47 8.00 12.01
C VAL A 81 11.88 7.92 11.44
N TYR A 82 12.00 7.31 10.25
CA TYR A 82 13.28 7.18 9.56
C TYR A 82 13.98 8.55 9.41
N THR A 83 15.28 8.60 9.75
CA THR A 83 16.13 9.76 9.56
C THR A 83 17.44 9.35 8.89
N SER A 84 17.95 10.20 8.01
CA SER A 84 19.25 10.01 7.38
C SER A 84 19.84 11.34 6.97
N GLY A 85 21.17 11.46 7.06
CA GLY A 85 21.91 12.63 6.56
C GLY A 85 21.79 12.82 5.04
N THR A 86 21.30 11.84 4.29
CA THR A 86 21.04 11.96 2.84
C THR A 86 19.57 12.22 2.50
N LEU A 87 18.67 12.14 3.48
CA LEU A 87 17.23 12.32 3.29
C LEU A 87 16.91 13.79 3.03
N LEU A 88 16.24 14.07 1.91
CA LEU A 88 15.84 15.42 1.52
C LEU A 88 14.42 15.75 2.03
N SER A 89 13.50 14.78 2.00
CA SER A 89 12.11 14.92 2.45
C SER A 89 11.91 14.19 3.78
N THR A 90 11.53 14.92 4.82
CA THR A 90 11.31 14.36 6.16
C THR A 90 9.95 13.68 6.23
N PRO A 91 9.83 12.45 6.76
CA PRO A 91 8.54 11.80 7.00
C PRO A 91 7.63 12.65 7.88
N SER A 92 6.33 12.67 7.59
CA SER A 92 5.33 13.22 8.52
C SER A 92 5.37 12.47 9.85
N ASN A 93 5.14 13.19 10.95
CA ASN A 93 5.01 12.61 12.28
C ASN A 93 3.78 13.22 12.99
N PRO A 94 2.68 12.46 13.14
CA PRO A 94 2.54 11.04 12.81
C PRO A 94 2.53 10.79 11.28
N PRO A 95 2.79 9.54 10.83
CA PRO A 95 2.58 9.14 9.45
C PRO A 95 1.15 9.44 8.99
N ASP A 96 1.00 9.77 7.72
CA ASP A 96 -0.25 10.21 7.12
C ASP A 96 -0.71 9.35 5.94
N GLY A 97 -1.79 9.77 5.29
CA GLY A 97 -2.34 9.11 4.11
C GLY A 97 -2.63 7.63 4.35
N ASP A 98 -2.27 6.78 3.39
CA ASP A 98 -2.50 5.34 3.49
C ASP A 98 -1.65 4.67 4.58
N SER A 99 -0.51 5.27 4.98
CA SER A 99 0.38 4.65 5.98
C SER A 99 -0.27 4.59 7.36
N ARG A 100 -1.03 5.61 7.76
CA ARG A 100 -1.80 5.56 9.03
C ARG A 100 -2.91 4.51 9.03
N LEU A 101 -3.44 4.11 7.86
CA LEU A 101 -4.40 3.01 7.77
C LEU A 101 -3.73 1.67 8.10
N CYS A 102 -2.54 1.43 7.55
CA CYS A 102 -1.76 0.25 7.90
C CYS A 102 -1.38 0.26 9.38
N LEU A 103 -0.91 1.42 9.87
CA LEU A 103 -0.49 1.58 11.25
C LEU A 103 -1.64 1.46 12.25
N SER A 104 -2.90 1.73 11.89
CA SER A 104 -4.01 1.52 12.83
C SER A 104 -4.14 0.07 13.30
N CYS A 105 -3.65 -0.89 12.51
CA CYS A 105 -3.44 -2.26 12.94
C CYS A 105 -2.00 -2.50 13.43
N HIS A 106 -1.02 -2.08 12.64
CA HIS A 106 0.38 -2.50 12.78
C HIS A 106 1.19 -1.77 13.85
N ASP A 107 0.70 -0.67 14.42
CA ASP A 107 1.38 0.05 15.51
C ASP A 107 1.03 -0.47 16.91
N GLY A 108 0.11 -1.45 16.99
CA GLY A 108 -0.32 -2.08 18.23
C GLY A 108 -1.17 -1.21 19.16
N ASP A 109 -1.59 0.00 18.75
CA ASP A 109 -2.42 0.90 19.56
C ASP A 109 -3.86 0.37 19.72
N ARG A 110 -4.44 -0.11 18.61
CA ARG A 110 -5.83 -0.58 18.56
C ARG A 110 -5.91 -2.11 18.47
N PRO A 111 -6.98 -2.73 18.99
CA PRO A 111 -7.26 -4.13 18.70
C PRO A 111 -7.40 -4.37 17.19
N ILE A 112 -6.94 -5.51 16.70
CA ILE A 112 -7.00 -5.86 15.27
C ILE A 112 -8.45 -5.94 14.78
N GLY A 113 -9.35 -6.43 15.62
CA GLY A 113 -10.77 -6.57 15.31
C GLY A 113 -11.60 -5.31 15.57
N ASP A 114 -10.99 -4.17 15.93
CA ASP A 114 -11.69 -2.93 16.28
C ASP A 114 -12.25 -2.21 15.05
N VAL A 115 -13.52 -2.48 14.74
CA VAL A 115 -14.19 -1.99 13.55
C VAL A 115 -15.27 -0.97 13.87
N LEU A 116 -15.46 -0.02 12.95
CA LEU A 116 -16.41 1.07 13.04
C LEU A 116 -17.84 0.61 12.78
N ASN A 117 -18.02 -0.38 11.93
CA ASN A 117 -19.34 -0.89 11.56
C ASN A 117 -19.30 -2.37 11.17
N ILE A 118 -20.00 -3.17 11.95
CA ILE A 118 -20.45 -4.51 11.57
C ILE A 118 -21.87 -4.70 12.11
N GLY A 119 -22.81 -5.06 11.24
CA GLY A 119 -24.23 -5.13 11.61
C GLY A 119 -24.84 -3.78 12.07
N GLY A 120 -24.22 -2.65 11.72
CA GLY A 120 -24.70 -1.30 12.05
C GLY A 120 -24.06 -0.65 13.29
N GLN A 121 -23.17 -1.36 13.98
CA GLN A 121 -22.58 -0.98 15.26
C GLN A 121 -21.04 -1.03 15.20
N SER A 122 -20.38 -0.16 15.96
CA SER A 122 -18.94 -0.27 16.21
C SER A 122 -18.68 -1.35 17.26
N MET A 123 -17.69 -2.20 17.04
CA MET A 123 -17.34 -3.26 17.99
C MET A 123 -15.93 -3.79 17.77
N VAL A 124 -15.39 -4.44 18.79
CA VAL A 124 -14.19 -5.27 18.66
C VAL A 124 -14.62 -6.70 18.33
N ILE A 125 -14.39 -7.12 17.09
CA ILE A 125 -14.60 -8.50 16.65
C ILE A 125 -13.68 -9.42 17.49
N PRO A 126 -14.20 -10.50 18.10
CA PRO A 126 -13.36 -11.44 18.85
C PRO A 126 -12.32 -12.11 17.94
N MET A 127 -11.05 -11.93 18.29
CA MET A 127 -9.89 -12.46 17.57
C MET A 127 -9.16 -13.52 18.40
N THR A 128 -8.43 -14.41 17.74
CA THR A 128 -7.47 -15.32 18.40
C THR A 128 -6.32 -14.56 19.07
N SER A 129 -6.00 -13.37 18.57
CA SER A 129 -5.12 -12.38 19.21
C SER A 129 -5.78 -11.01 19.13
N THR A 130 -6.08 -10.40 20.28
CA THR A 130 -6.75 -9.09 20.33
C THR A 130 -5.91 -7.99 19.70
N TYR A 131 -4.60 -7.98 19.94
CA TYR A 131 -3.64 -7.01 19.41
C TYR A 131 -2.66 -7.66 18.45
N MET A 132 -1.92 -6.85 17.70
CA MET A 132 -0.82 -7.33 16.87
C MET A 132 0.21 -8.08 17.73
N PRO A 133 0.49 -9.37 17.43
CA PRO A 133 1.47 -10.12 18.18
C PRO A 133 2.84 -9.45 18.15
N VAL A 134 3.57 -9.55 19.27
CA VAL A 134 4.96 -9.09 19.35
C VAL A 134 5.77 -9.77 18.24
N GLY A 135 6.50 -8.96 17.46
CA GLY A 135 7.28 -9.45 16.35
C GLY A 135 7.45 -8.40 15.25
N PRO A 136 8.01 -8.79 14.09
CA PRO A 136 8.41 -7.86 13.04
C PRO A 136 7.25 -7.14 12.34
N ASN A 137 6.00 -7.56 12.58
CA ASN A 137 4.81 -6.94 12.01
C ASN A 137 4.07 -6.03 13.00
N ASN A 138 4.52 -5.95 14.25
CA ASN A 138 4.05 -4.98 15.23
C ASN A 138 5.14 -3.91 15.38
N PHE A 139 4.94 -2.78 14.71
CA PHE A 139 5.92 -1.70 14.59
C PHE A 139 5.96 -0.80 15.83
N GLY A 140 4.90 -0.78 16.66
CA GLY A 140 4.81 0.16 17.77
C GLY A 140 4.88 1.62 17.32
N ASP A 141 5.48 2.47 18.14
CA ASP A 141 5.85 3.85 17.76
C ASP A 141 7.15 3.92 16.96
N ASN A 142 7.90 2.83 16.79
CA ASN A 142 9.24 2.92 16.21
C ASN A 142 9.30 2.31 14.82
N ILE A 143 9.19 3.17 13.81
CA ILE A 143 9.30 2.80 12.40
C ILE A 143 10.64 3.21 11.78
N MET A 144 11.65 3.55 12.59
CA MET A 144 12.96 4.00 12.08
C MET A 144 13.70 2.90 11.29
N ALA A 145 13.49 1.63 11.66
CA ALA A 145 14.11 0.49 10.99
C ALA A 145 13.43 0.13 9.65
N HIS A 146 12.34 0.81 9.30
CA HIS A 146 11.62 0.61 8.05
C HIS A 146 11.90 1.73 7.06
N HIS A 147 11.55 1.50 5.80
CA HIS A 147 11.69 2.50 4.76
C HIS A 147 10.81 3.72 5.05
N PRO A 148 11.25 4.93 4.68
CA PRO A 148 10.49 6.14 4.92
C PRO A 148 9.16 6.11 4.14
N VAL A 149 8.09 6.44 4.85
CA VAL A 149 6.75 6.64 4.31
C VAL A 149 6.24 8.01 4.75
N SER A 150 5.12 8.46 4.17
CA SER A 150 4.57 9.79 4.42
C SER A 150 5.57 10.89 4.07
N ILE A 151 6.29 10.70 2.96
CA ILE A 151 7.21 11.68 2.36
C ILE A 151 6.61 12.20 1.05
N GLU A 152 6.49 13.52 0.91
CA GLU A 152 6.05 14.12 -0.36
C GLU A 152 7.12 13.92 -1.44
N ILE A 153 6.66 13.66 -2.67
CA ILE A 153 7.50 13.61 -3.87
C ILE A 153 7.05 14.73 -4.83
N SER A 154 7.56 15.93 -4.61
CA SER A 154 7.34 17.09 -5.48
C SER A 154 8.33 17.15 -6.66
N GLN A 155 8.05 17.96 -7.67
CA GLN A 155 9.00 18.22 -8.75
C GLN A 155 10.27 18.92 -8.23
N CYS A 156 10.13 19.86 -7.30
CA CYS A 156 11.17 20.59 -6.60
C CYS A 156 12.08 19.63 -5.81
N LEU A 157 11.53 18.59 -5.17
CA LEU A 157 12.35 17.55 -4.56
C LEU A 157 13.19 16.80 -5.60
N LYS A 158 12.61 16.45 -6.75
CA LYS A 158 13.32 15.77 -7.85
C LYS A 158 14.42 16.66 -8.42
N ASP A 159 14.11 17.91 -8.69
CA ASP A 159 15.05 18.91 -9.23
C ASP A 159 16.17 19.19 -8.24
N CYS A 160 15.85 19.32 -6.94
CA CYS A 160 16.86 19.44 -5.91
C CYS A 160 17.76 18.19 -5.86
N LYS A 161 17.18 16.99 -5.90
CA LYS A 161 17.99 15.76 -5.88
C LYS A 161 18.92 15.67 -7.10
N ALA A 162 18.46 16.09 -8.27
CA ALA A 162 19.26 16.10 -9.50
C ALA A 162 20.42 17.11 -9.46
N ASN A 163 20.20 18.29 -8.86
CA ASN A 163 21.12 19.42 -8.95
C ASN A 163 21.89 19.73 -7.65
N ASN A 164 21.62 19.03 -6.55
CA ASN A 164 22.32 19.29 -5.28
C ASN A 164 23.75 18.70 -5.31
N PRO A 165 24.82 19.52 -5.27
CA PRO A 165 26.20 19.02 -5.40
C PRO A 165 26.71 18.31 -4.14
N THR A 166 26.08 18.52 -2.98
CA THR A 166 26.44 17.85 -1.71
C THR A 166 25.71 16.54 -1.49
N ARG A 167 24.64 16.29 -2.26
CA ARG A 167 23.75 15.12 -2.14
C ARG A 167 23.35 14.56 -3.51
N GLY A 168 24.19 14.81 -4.51
CA GLY A 168 24.06 14.31 -5.88
C GLY A 168 24.01 12.79 -5.90
N CYS A 169 23.65 12.22 -7.04
CA CYS A 169 23.44 10.79 -7.28
C CYS A 169 24.64 9.94 -6.79
N PRO A 170 24.59 9.25 -5.62
CA PRO A 170 25.67 8.38 -5.18
C PRO A 170 25.49 6.96 -5.72
N SER A 171 24.26 6.58 -6.11
CA SER A 171 23.89 5.24 -6.60
C SER A 171 22.50 5.12 -7.27
N LEU A 172 21.52 6.01 -7.02
CA LEU A 172 20.24 6.06 -7.77
C LEU A 172 19.73 7.46 -8.18
N SER A 173 19.22 7.59 -9.41
CA SER A 173 18.33 8.64 -9.92
C SER A 173 16.85 8.17 -9.86
N VAL A 174 15.89 9.03 -10.22
CA VAL A 174 14.45 8.73 -10.07
C VAL A 174 13.75 8.95 -11.40
N ASP A 175 13.31 7.88 -12.06
CA ASP A 175 12.59 7.94 -13.34
C ASP A 175 11.19 7.35 -13.16
N TRP A 176 10.17 8.21 -13.11
CA TRP A 176 8.82 7.83 -12.71
C TRP A 176 8.01 7.40 -13.95
N LYS A 177 7.75 6.10 -14.09
CA LYS A 177 6.83 5.60 -15.13
C LYS A 177 5.39 5.92 -14.77
N LEU A 178 4.87 7.03 -15.26
CA LEU A 178 3.51 7.54 -15.02
C LEU A 178 2.40 6.83 -15.84
N ALA A 179 2.68 5.77 -16.60
CA ALA A 179 1.67 5.17 -17.48
C ALA A 179 1.51 3.65 -17.35
N ALA A 180 0.27 3.30 -17.01
CA ALA A 180 -0.44 2.02 -17.02
C ALA A 180 0.02 0.97 -18.05
N SER A 181 0.33 -0.23 -17.56
CA SER A 181 0.01 -1.51 -18.24
C SER A 181 0.48 -2.75 -17.47
N ILE A 182 1.25 -2.59 -16.39
CA ILE A 182 1.56 -3.64 -15.42
C ILE A 182 1.50 -2.94 -14.06
N ALA A 183 0.88 -3.53 -13.04
CA ALA A 183 0.89 -3.03 -11.67
C ALA A 183 2.24 -2.34 -11.32
N PRO A 184 2.31 -1.00 -11.23
CA PRO A 184 3.47 -0.29 -10.72
C PRO A 184 3.19 0.26 -9.32
N ALA A 185 4.26 0.55 -8.58
CA ALA A 185 4.18 1.36 -7.39
C ALA A 185 3.58 2.74 -7.72
N TYR A 186 2.63 3.22 -6.93
CA TYR A 186 1.99 4.52 -7.14
C TYR A 186 2.28 5.47 -5.98
N LEU A 187 2.52 6.74 -6.28
CA LEU A 187 2.45 7.78 -5.24
C LEU A 187 1.02 7.92 -4.75
N LYS A 188 0.89 8.14 -3.45
CA LYS A 188 -0.39 8.19 -2.73
C LYS A 188 -0.54 9.52 -2.06
N LYS A 189 -1.78 9.88 -1.72
CA LYS A 189 -2.06 11.15 -1.06
C LYS A 189 -1.23 11.29 0.22
N THR A 190 -0.66 12.46 0.41
CA THR A 190 0.03 12.87 1.64
C THR A 190 -0.34 14.32 1.92
N THR A 191 -0.46 14.62 3.20
CA THR A 191 -0.55 15.99 3.73
C THR A 191 0.82 16.56 4.06
N ASN A 192 1.85 15.71 4.12
CA ASN A 192 3.21 16.15 4.24
C ASN A 192 3.57 17.07 3.07
N GLN A 193 4.29 18.13 3.40
CA GLN A 193 4.82 19.06 2.41
C GLN A 193 6.33 18.99 2.49
N PHE A 194 6.97 18.80 1.33
CA PHE A 194 8.40 18.96 1.20
C PHE A 194 8.73 20.43 1.49
N ASN A 195 9.14 20.69 2.72
CA ASN A 195 9.57 22.02 3.10
C ASN A 195 10.97 22.23 2.55
N ASN A 196 11.09 23.21 1.66
CA ASN A 196 12.31 23.62 0.99
C ASN A 196 13.49 23.74 1.98
N ILE A 197 14.27 22.66 2.14
CA ILE A 197 15.50 22.71 2.91
C ILE A 197 16.41 23.74 2.26
N ALA A 198 17.19 24.50 3.04
CA ALA A 198 17.99 25.62 2.50
C ALA A 198 18.83 25.24 1.26
N ALA A 199 19.35 24.01 1.23
CA ALA A 199 20.11 23.44 0.12
C ALA A 199 19.31 23.23 -1.20
N CYS A 200 17.98 23.24 -1.14
CA CYS A 200 17.07 23.11 -2.28
C CYS A 200 16.43 24.43 -2.70
N SER A 201 16.69 25.53 -1.98
CA SER A 201 15.97 26.79 -2.18
C SER A 201 16.14 27.44 -3.54
N ALA A 202 17.27 27.19 -4.19
CA ALA A 202 17.54 27.64 -5.55
C ALA A 202 16.73 26.89 -6.63
N TYR A 203 16.14 25.73 -6.30
CA TYR A 203 15.46 24.83 -7.25
C TYR A 203 13.95 24.78 -7.05
N CYS A 204 13.43 25.48 -6.05
CA CYS A 204 12.04 25.35 -5.61
C CYS A 204 11.30 26.69 -5.71
N GLY A 205 10.21 26.70 -6.46
CA GLY A 205 9.20 27.77 -6.39
C GLY A 205 8.27 27.61 -5.18
N ALA A 206 7.44 28.61 -4.88
CA ALA A 206 6.59 28.65 -3.69
C ALA A 206 5.35 27.70 -3.73
N PHE A 207 5.13 26.94 -4.79
CA PHE A 207 3.83 26.29 -5.06
C PHE A 207 3.90 24.83 -5.55
N ASP A 208 5.02 24.13 -5.39
CA ASP A 208 5.14 22.75 -5.87
C ASP A 208 4.89 21.72 -4.76
N HIS A 209 3.61 21.60 -4.38
CA HIS A 209 3.11 20.61 -3.44
C HIS A 209 2.03 19.76 -4.10
N PRO A 210 2.40 18.67 -4.80
CA PRO A 210 1.41 17.82 -5.45
C PRO A 210 0.50 17.10 -4.43
N GLY A 211 0.82 17.11 -3.13
CA GLY A 211 0.05 16.40 -2.11
C GLY A 211 0.08 14.89 -2.31
N THR A 212 1.11 14.39 -3.01
CA THR A 212 1.33 12.97 -3.25
C THR A 212 2.77 12.58 -2.95
N GLY A 213 2.95 11.35 -2.49
CA GLY A 213 4.19 10.91 -1.89
C GLY A 213 4.28 9.40 -1.74
N VAL A 214 5.39 8.93 -1.16
CA VAL A 214 5.58 7.51 -0.84
C VAL A 214 4.80 7.18 0.43
N GLN A 215 3.92 6.19 0.35
CA GLN A 215 3.19 5.63 1.48
C GLN A 215 3.40 4.11 1.54
N CYS A 216 2.98 3.44 2.63
CA CYS A 216 3.00 1.97 2.70
C CYS A 216 2.35 1.34 1.46
N SER A 217 1.18 1.85 1.05
CA SER A 217 0.44 1.32 -0.10
C SER A 217 1.05 1.70 -1.46
N SER A 218 2.11 2.52 -1.50
CA SER A 218 2.89 2.74 -2.72
C SER A 218 3.63 1.48 -3.14
N CYS A 219 4.14 0.72 -2.18
CA CYS A 219 4.90 -0.52 -2.42
C CYS A 219 4.11 -1.77 -2.04
N HIS A 220 3.21 -1.66 -1.06
CA HIS A 220 2.41 -2.77 -0.56
C HIS A 220 0.97 -2.73 -1.09
N ASP A 221 0.37 -3.91 -1.26
CA ASP A 221 -1.04 -4.13 -1.54
C ASP A 221 -1.54 -5.25 -0.64
N ALA A 222 -2.45 -4.92 0.28
CA ALA A 222 -3.02 -5.90 1.21
C ALA A 222 -3.70 -7.08 0.47
N HIS A 223 -4.13 -6.88 -0.78
CA HIS A 223 -4.73 -7.91 -1.62
C HIS A 223 -3.71 -8.78 -2.35
N SER A 224 -2.43 -8.42 -2.36
CA SER A 224 -1.36 -9.19 -3.00
C SER A 224 -1.10 -10.51 -2.28
N GLN A 225 -0.84 -11.57 -3.04
CA GLN A 225 -0.63 -12.92 -2.50
C GLN A 225 0.82 -13.23 -2.12
N ASN A 226 1.78 -12.34 -2.42
CA ASN A 226 3.16 -12.58 -2.04
C ASN A 226 3.38 -12.32 -0.53
N GLY A 227 4.39 -12.96 0.06
CA GLY A 227 4.58 -12.96 1.51
C GLY A 227 4.81 -11.59 2.14
N MET A 228 5.27 -10.60 1.35
CA MET A 228 5.51 -9.23 1.80
C MET A 228 4.46 -8.24 1.29
N PHE A 229 3.42 -8.71 0.61
CA PHE A 229 2.37 -7.88 0.00
C PHE A 229 2.90 -6.86 -1.02
N LEU A 230 4.07 -7.07 -1.63
CA LEU A 230 4.66 -6.10 -2.55
C LEU A 230 3.85 -6.03 -3.86
N ARG A 231 3.77 -4.85 -4.47
CA ARG A 231 3.10 -4.64 -5.77
C ARG A 231 3.89 -5.23 -6.93
N THR A 232 5.20 -5.34 -6.79
CA THR A 232 6.10 -6.02 -7.73
C THR A 232 7.03 -6.96 -6.96
N GLY A 233 7.73 -7.82 -7.69
CA GLY A 233 8.63 -8.83 -7.12
C GLY A 233 9.65 -8.22 -6.16
N SER A 234 10.12 -9.05 -5.23
CA SER A 234 11.26 -8.76 -4.39
C SER A 234 12.51 -9.45 -4.90
N ALA A 235 13.66 -8.90 -4.54
CA ALA A 235 14.95 -9.54 -4.63
C ALA A 235 14.94 -10.93 -3.95
N PRO A 236 15.60 -11.96 -4.50
CA PRO A 236 15.85 -13.19 -3.74
C PRO A 236 16.52 -12.89 -2.40
N ALA A 237 16.25 -13.69 -1.36
CA ALA A 237 16.81 -13.49 -0.01
C ALA A 237 18.35 -13.50 0.04
N TRP A 238 19.02 -14.00 -1.00
CA TRP A 238 20.49 -14.05 -1.15
C TRP A 238 21.09 -12.84 -1.84
N SER A 239 20.29 -11.82 -2.13
CA SER A 239 20.76 -10.68 -2.90
C SER A 239 21.81 -9.88 -2.12
N PRO A 240 22.88 -9.43 -2.77
CA PRO A 240 23.93 -8.66 -2.10
C PRO A 240 23.38 -7.35 -1.51
N PRO A 241 24.06 -6.73 -0.53
CA PRO A 241 23.60 -5.51 0.15
C PRO A 241 23.31 -4.33 -0.80
N ASP A 242 23.97 -4.31 -1.96
CA ASP A 242 23.82 -3.27 -2.98
C ASP A 242 22.77 -3.63 -4.06
N TYR A 243 22.04 -4.73 -3.89
CA TYR A 243 21.02 -5.15 -4.85
C TYR A 243 19.80 -4.24 -4.79
N LEU A 244 19.53 -3.58 -5.91
CA LEU A 244 18.33 -2.78 -6.09
C LEU A 244 17.17 -3.66 -6.45
N ASP A 245 16.29 -3.88 -5.47
CA ASP A 245 15.06 -4.64 -5.65
C ASP A 245 14.24 -4.07 -6.83
N SER A 246 13.59 -4.96 -7.59
CA SER A 246 12.64 -4.57 -8.65
C SER A 246 11.56 -3.61 -8.16
N ILE A 247 11.21 -3.62 -6.86
CA ILE A 247 10.32 -2.62 -6.28
C ILE A 247 10.94 -1.23 -6.22
N CYS A 248 12.23 -1.12 -5.90
CA CYS A 248 12.95 0.15 -5.93
C CYS A 248 13.06 0.65 -7.37
N GLN A 249 13.28 -0.25 -8.32
CA GLN A 249 13.36 0.06 -9.75
C GLN A 249 12.03 0.51 -10.38
N ALA A 250 10.90 0.35 -9.66
CA ALA A 250 9.62 0.92 -10.08
C ALA A 250 9.60 2.46 -10.01
N CYS A 251 10.45 3.03 -9.16
CA CYS A 251 10.50 4.45 -8.85
C CYS A 251 11.88 5.06 -9.10
N HIS A 252 12.94 4.28 -8.91
CA HIS A 252 14.33 4.70 -8.99
C HIS A 252 15.04 4.04 -10.18
N THR A 253 15.98 4.76 -10.78
CA THR A 253 16.93 4.23 -11.76
C THR A 253 18.30 4.22 -11.11
N ALA A 254 19.13 3.20 -11.34
CA ALA A 254 20.52 3.27 -10.86
C ALA A 254 21.24 4.48 -11.48
N CYS A 255 22.11 5.17 -10.73
CA CYS A 255 23.01 6.13 -11.37
C CYS A 255 23.91 5.37 -12.36
N PRO A 256 24.32 6.02 -13.47
CA PRO A 256 25.37 5.49 -14.35
C PRO A 256 26.67 5.18 -13.61
#